data_AF-A0A7W8YN02-F1
#
_entry.id   AF-A0A7W8YN02-F1
#
_cell.length_a   1.000
_cell.length_b   1.000
_cell.length_c   1.000
_cell.angle_alpha   90.00
_cell.angle_beta   90.00
_cell.angle_gamma   90.00
#
_symmetry.space_group_name_H-M   'P 1'
#
loop_
_entity.id
_entity.type
_entity.pdbx_description
1 polymer ?
#
loop_
_entity_poly.entity_id
_entity_poly.type
_entity_poly.pdbx_seq_one_letter_code
_entity_poly.pdbx_strand_id
1 'polypeptide(L)' 'MTSIFNGYPTEEELRRRISNQLSWRNTAEVALLWHGYINALLEWGLIDVNIYNSLQELLPRIGSKESYEQALGKR' A
#
# COMPACT_ATOMS: atom_id res chain seq x y z
N MET A 1 -0.15 -18.63 18.13
CA MET A 1 0.86 -17.81 18.83
C MET A 1 1.00 -16.52 18.06
N THR A 2 0.47 -15.41 18.58
CA THR A 2 0.55 -14.08 17.98
C THR A 2 1.87 -13.43 18.42
N SER A 3 2.81 -13.33 17.48
CA SER A 3 4.10 -12.67 17.72
C SER A 3 3.90 -11.17 17.92
N ILE A 4 4.36 -10.67 19.06
CA ILE A 4 4.34 -9.26 19.45
C ILE A 4 5.72 -8.66 19.11
N PHE A 5 5.71 -7.70 18.17
CA PHE A 5 6.64 -6.57 17.97
C PHE A 5 8.05 -6.83 17.42
N ASN A 6 8.16 -6.98 16.09
CA ASN A 6 9.06 -6.08 15.35
C ASN A 6 8.23 -4.81 15.10
N GLY A 7 8.76 -3.59 15.24
CA GLY A 7 7.98 -2.33 15.19
C GLY A 7 7.31 -1.96 13.85
N TYR A 8 6.96 -2.96 13.04
CA TYR A 8 6.35 -2.88 11.73
C TYR A 8 4.95 -3.49 11.76
N PRO A 9 4.01 -2.99 10.94
CA PRO A 9 2.65 -3.50 10.88
C PRO A 9 2.61 -4.92 10.31
N THR A 10 1.77 -5.78 10.87
CA THR A 10 1.48 -7.12 10.32
C THR A 10 0.68 -7.02 9.03
N GLU A 11 0.63 -8.09 8.24
CA GLU A 11 -0.24 -8.15 7.05
C GLU A 11 -1.70 -7.83 7.40
N GLU A 12 -2.24 -8.44 8.46
CA GLU A 12 -3.63 -8.20 8.90
C GLU A 12 -3.88 -6.72 9.23
N GLU A 13 -2.93 -6.09 9.92
CA GLU A 13 -3.01 -4.67 10.26
C GLU A 13 -2.92 -3.78 9.00
N LEU A 14 -2.06 -4.13 8.04
CA LEU A 14 -1.96 -3.44 6.75
C LEU A 14 -3.27 -3.54 5.97
N ARG A 15 -3.83 -4.75 5.84
CA ARG A 15 -5.12 -4.98 5.17
C ARG A 15 -6.23 -4.14 5.80
N ARG A 16 -6.30 -4.12 7.13
CA ARG A 16 -7.30 -3.35 7.89
C ARG A 16 -7.15 -1.85 7.63
N ARG A 17 -5.92 -1.33 7.67
CA ARG A 17 -5.66 0.10 7.42
C ARG A 17 -5.98 0.51 5.99
N ILE A 18 -5.56 -0.28 5.00
CA ILE A 18 -5.87 -0.05 3.58
C ILE A 18 -7.38 -0.02 3.39
N SER A 19 -8.09 -1.04 3.87
CA SER A 19 -9.55 -1.16 3.71
C SER A 19 -10.28 0.00 4.37
N ASN A 20 -9.89 0.38 5.59
CA ASN A 20 -10.49 1.51 6.29
C ASN A 20 -10.26 2.83 5.53
N GLN A 21 -9.02 3.06 5.07
CA GLN A 21 -8.69 4.29 4.34
C GLN A 21 -9.46 4.37 3.02
N LEU A 22 -9.53 3.27 2.26
CA LEU A 22 -10.26 3.23 0.99
C LEU A 22 -11.78 3.34 1.19
N SER A 23 -12.32 2.82 2.30
CA SER A 23 -13.74 2.99 2.63
C SER A 23 -14.11 4.45 2.88
N TRP A 24 -13.17 5.25 3.40
CA TRP A 24 -13.38 6.67 3.66
C TRP A 24 -13.08 7.53 2.43
N ARG A 25 -11.97 7.24 1.73
CA ARG A 25 -11.51 8.01 0.57
C ARG A 25 -10.81 7.11 -0.44
N ASN A 26 -11.55 6.72 -1.48
CA ASN A 26 -11.04 5.94 -2.59
C ASN A 26 -10.65 6.84 -3.78
N THR A 27 -9.52 7.57 -3.66
CA THR A 27 -8.99 8.40 -4.75
C THR A 27 -7.65 7.88 -5.25
N ALA A 28 -7.26 8.26 -6.46
CA ALA A 28 -6.01 7.84 -7.08
C ALA A 28 -4.79 8.21 -6.21
N GLU A 29 -4.80 9.37 -5.57
CA GLU A 29 -3.71 9.81 -4.69
C GLU A 29 -3.56 8.91 -3.46
N VAL A 30 -4.69 8.51 -2.85
CA VAL A 30 -4.69 7.60 -1.69
C VAL A 30 -4.17 6.22 -2.10
N ALA A 31 -4.62 5.71 -3.23
CA ALA A 31 -4.15 4.43 -3.74
C ALA A 31 -2.65 4.50 -4.13
N LEU A 32 -2.16 5.60 -4.71
CA LEU A 32 -0.72 5.82 -4.98
C LEU A 32 0.11 5.86 -3.70
N LEU A 33 -0.35 6.56 -2.65
CA LEU A 33 0.32 6.56 -1.35
C LEU A 33 0.47 5.15 -0.78
N TRP A 34 -0.58 4.35 -0.86
CA TRP A 34 -0.54 2.96 -0.41
C TRP A 34 0.37 2.09 -1.27
N HIS A 35 0.32 2.22 -2.60
CA HIS A 35 1.22 1.51 -3.52
C HIS A 35 2.69 1.81 -3.20
N GLY A 36 3.03 3.09 -2.99
CA GLY A 36 4.39 3.50 -2.60
C GLY A 36 4.81 2.95 -1.23
N TYR A 37 3.90 3.00 -0.25
CA TYR A 37 4.18 2.50 1.10
C TYR A 37 4.45 1.00 1.11
N ILE A 38 3.59 0.17 0.49
CA ILE A 38 3.79 -1.28 0.45
C ILE A 38 5.03 -1.67 -0.36
N ASN A 39 5.37 -0.89 -1.40
CA ASN A 39 6.61 -1.10 -2.17
C ASN A 39 7.85 -0.86 -1.30
N ALA A 40 7.87 0.22 -0.51
CA ALA A 40 8.97 0.49 0.42
C ALA A 40 9.12 -0.62 1.48
N LEU A 41 8.01 -1.15 2.00
CA LEU A 41 8.05 -2.28 2.94
C LEU A 41 8.69 -3.54 2.32
N LEU A 42 8.38 -3.81 1.04
CA LEU A 42 8.99 -4.93 0.30
C LEU A 42 10.49 -4.68 0.07
N GLU A 43 10.86 -3.49 -0.41
CA GLU A 43 12.26 -3.13 -0.68
C GLU A 43 13.15 -3.17 0.57
N TRP A 44 12.59 -2.84 1.74
CA TRP A 44 13.29 -2.93 3.03
C TRP A 44 13.26 -4.33 3.66
N GLY A 45 12.65 -5.31 3.00
CA GLY A 45 12.55 -6.69 3.51
C GLY A 45 11.66 -6.83 4.75
N LEU A 46 10.73 -5.89 4.95
CA LEU A 46 9.80 -5.88 6.09
C LEU A 46 8.55 -6.75 5.84
N ILE A 47 8.23 -6.97 4.57
CA ILE A 47 7.22 -7.93 4.10
C ILE A 47 7.82 -8.77 2.97
N ASP A 48 7.32 -9.98 2.79
CA ASP A 48 7.70 -10.82 1.65
C ASP A 48 6.81 -10.55 0.42
N VAL A 49 7.23 -11.12 -0.71
CA VAL A 49 6.56 -10.96 -2.00
C VAL A 49 5.10 -11.45 -1.99
N ASN A 50 4.75 -12.46 -1.19
CA ASN A 50 3.38 -12.96 -1.12
C ASN A 50 2.48 -11.96 -0.39
N ILE A 51 2.97 -11.40 0.72
CA ILE A 51 2.27 -10.32 1.45
C ILE A 51 2.10 -9.11 0.53
N TYR A 52 3.16 -8.68 -0.16
CA TYR A 52 3.09 -7.57 -1.10
C TYR A 52 2.02 -7.78 -2.17
N ASN A 53 2.03 -8.94 -2.84
CA ASN A 53 1.06 -9.26 -3.89
C ASN A 53 -0.37 -9.23 -3.36
N SER A 54 -0.62 -9.78 -2.17
CA SER A 54 -1.97 -9.79 -1.62
C SER A 54 -2.45 -8.43 -1.13
N LEU A 55 -1.54 -7.55 -0.69
CA LEU A 55 -1.88 -6.16 -0.38
C LEU A 55 -2.16 -5.35 -1.67
N GLN A 56 -1.43 -5.61 -2.75
CA GLN A 56 -1.68 -4.97 -4.05
C GLN A 56 -3.07 -5.28 -4.60
N GLU A 57 -3.60 -6.48 -4.37
CA GLU A 57 -4.96 -6.87 -4.81
C GLU A 57 -6.06 -6.04 -4.15
N LEU A 58 -5.80 -5.44 -2.98
CA LEU A 58 -6.74 -4.55 -2.30
C LEU A 58 -6.74 -3.13 -2.88
N LEU A 59 -5.68 -2.74 -3.58
CA LEU A 59 -5.53 -1.37 -4.07
C LEU A 59 -6.14 -1.21 -5.46
N PRO A 60 -6.86 -0.10 -5.71
CA PRO A 60 -7.28 0.26 -7.05
C PRO A 60 -6.08 0.28 -8.01
N ARG A 61 -6.29 -0.24 -9.22
CA ARG A 61 -5.32 -0.10 -10.30
C ARG A 61 -5.27 1.36 -10.72
N ILE A 62 -4.13 2.01 -10.49
CA ILE A 62 -3.90 3.36 -11.02
C ILE A 62 -3.53 3.22 -12.49
N GLY A 63 -4.27 3.88 -13.37
CA GLY A 63 -3.91 3.95 -14.78
C GLY A 63 -2.56 4.67 -14.96
N SER A 64 -1.74 4.17 -15.88
CA SER A 64 -0.38 4.64 -16.15
C SER A 64 -0.23 6.14 -16.42
N LYS A 65 -1.32 6.84 -16.77
CA LYS A 65 -1.32 8.29 -16.99
C LYS A 65 -1.30 9.10 -15.68
N GLU A 66 -2.09 8.71 -14.69
CA GLU A 66 -2.15 9.40 -13.38
C GLU A 66 -0.90 9.13 -12.53
N SER A 67 -0.33 7.93 -12.60
CA SER A 67 0.90 7.59 -11.87
C SER A 67 2.09 8.44 -12.33
N TYR A 68 2.17 8.75 -13.62
CA TYR A 68 3.29 9.50 -14.21
C TYR A 68 3.18 11.00 -13.92
N GLU A 69 1.98 11.58 -14.02
CA GLU A 69 1.75 13.01 -13.78
C GLU A 69 1.94 13.37 -12.29
N GLN A 70 1.52 12.50 -11.37
CA GLN A 70 1.72 12.71 -9.93
C GLN A 70 3.16 12.45 -9.48
N ALA A 71 3.85 11.44 -10.02
CA ALA A 71 5.27 11.21 -9.72
C ALA A 71 6.18 12.36 -10.19
N LEU A 72 5.78 13.07 -11.25
CA LEU A 72 6.52 14.22 -11.79
C LEU A 72 6.16 15.56 -11.14
N GLY A 73 5.23 15.60 -10.16
CA GLY A 73 4.87 16.81 -9.44
C GLY A 73 4.31 17.94 -10.31
N LYS A 74 3.75 17.61 -11.48
CA LYS A 74 3.18 18.60 -12.40
C LYS A 74 1.69 18.78 -12.08
N ARG A 75 1.36 19.87 -11.38
CA ARG A 75 0.00 20.44 -11.31
C ARG A 75 -0.20 21.46 -12.42
#